data_AF-A0A3P8L297-F1
#
_entry.id   AF-A0A3P8L297-F1
#
_cell.length_a   1.000
_cell.length_b   1.000
_cell.length_c   1.000
_cell.angle_alpha   90.00
_cell.angle_beta   90.00
_cell.angle_gamma   90.00
#
_symmetry.space_group_name_H-M   'P 1'
#
loop_
_entity.id
_entity.type
_entity.pdbx_description
1 polymer ?
#
loop_
_entity_poly.entity_id
_entity_poly.type
_entity_poly.pdbx_seq_one_letter_code
_entity_poly.pdbx_strand_id
1 'polypeptide(L)'
;MRAYYILEAEPEAVVYLGTKTGIEPQEMLADLQAAGRGEKAFDDRRFVNQIPARKHDHFLIPAGTVHCSGSGTMVLEISATPYIFTFKLWDWGRLGLDGRPRPVHLQHGEQVIDWQRDTQWVNDNLVNRIEPVAEGEGWREERTGMHEREFIETRRHWFSAPVTHHTHGGVNVLNLVEGAEAVVDSPSGAFAPFSVRYAETFIIPAAVGEYRISPASQGIGQQLATIKAWVRG
;
A
#
# COMPACT_ATOMS: atom_id res chain seq x y z
N MET A 1 -5.89 9.31 -2.52
CA MET A 1 -5.24 8.38 -3.47
C MET A 1 -5.07 7.05 -2.71
N ARG A 2 -4.45 6.02 -3.29
CA ARG A 2 -4.26 4.73 -2.61
C ARG A 2 -2.79 4.34 -2.60
N ALA A 3 -2.40 3.47 -1.69
CA ALA A 3 -1.08 2.86 -1.66
C ALA A 3 -1.16 1.41 -1.19
N TYR A 4 -0.29 0.56 -1.75
CA TYR A 4 -0.07 -0.80 -1.31
C TYR A 4 1.20 -0.88 -0.48
N TYR A 5 1.07 -1.17 0.81
CA TYR A 5 2.18 -1.59 1.64
C TYR A 5 2.22 -3.11 1.69
N ILE A 6 3.33 -3.72 1.28
CA ILE A 6 3.46 -5.18 1.21
C ILE A 6 3.80 -5.72 2.59
N LEU A 7 2.85 -6.42 3.22
CA LEU A 7 3.05 -7.08 4.51
C LEU A 7 3.82 -8.39 4.37
N GLU A 8 3.55 -9.15 3.30
CA GLU A 8 4.29 -10.36 2.90
C GLU A 8 4.27 -10.51 1.38
N ALA A 9 5.32 -11.13 0.85
CA ALA A 9 5.46 -11.44 -0.57
C ALA A 9 6.19 -12.77 -0.79
N GLU A 10 5.63 -13.63 -1.65
CA GLU A 10 6.33 -14.79 -2.19
C GLU A 10 7.49 -14.35 -3.11
N PRO A 11 8.51 -15.19 -3.36
CA PRO A 11 9.70 -14.81 -4.12
C PRO A 11 9.43 -14.24 -5.52
N GLU A 12 8.38 -14.72 -6.19
CA GLU A 12 7.98 -14.30 -7.55
C GLU A 12 6.81 -13.31 -7.54
N ALA A 13 6.45 -12.77 -6.38
CA ALA A 13 5.35 -11.83 -6.26
C ALA A 13 5.64 -10.52 -7.00
N VAL A 14 4.60 -9.96 -7.61
CA VAL A 14 4.68 -8.70 -8.36
C VAL A 14 3.51 -7.78 -8.02
N VAL A 15 3.71 -6.49 -8.25
CA VAL A 15 2.62 -5.51 -8.38
C VAL A 15 2.59 -5.01 -9.81
N TYR A 16 1.41 -5.04 -10.41
CA TYR A 16 1.17 -4.41 -11.70
C TYR A 16 1.00 -2.92 -11.48
N LEU A 17 1.81 -2.07 -12.12
CA LEU A 17 1.80 -0.63 -11.86
C LEU A 17 2.24 0.20 -13.08
N GLY A 18 1.30 0.92 -13.66
CA GLY A 18 1.48 1.71 -14.89
C GLY A 18 1.73 0.85 -16.13
N THR A 19 1.97 1.53 -17.25
CA THR A 19 2.15 0.91 -18.56
C THR A 19 3.63 0.79 -18.92
N LYS A 20 3.98 -0.13 -19.82
CA LYS A 20 5.35 -0.25 -20.31
C LYS A 20 5.76 0.98 -21.12
N THR A 21 7.00 1.43 -20.99
CA THR A 21 7.54 2.52 -21.82
C THR A 21 7.51 2.13 -23.29
N GLY A 22 7.05 3.05 -24.15
CA GLY A 22 7.02 2.87 -25.60
C GLY A 22 5.84 2.07 -26.14
N ILE A 23 4.84 1.73 -25.32
CA ILE A 23 3.60 1.15 -25.84
C ILE A 23 2.75 2.20 -26.56
N GLU A 24 1.96 1.77 -27.53
CA GLU A 24 0.93 2.59 -28.14
C GLU A 24 -0.40 2.44 -27.37
N PRO A 25 -0.96 3.52 -26.77
CA PRO A 25 -2.21 3.44 -26.01
C PRO A 25 -3.37 2.79 -26.77
N GLN A 26 -3.51 3.11 -28.06
CA GLN A 26 -4.58 2.57 -28.90
C GLN A 26 -4.44 1.07 -29.13
N GLU A 27 -3.22 0.53 -29.17
CA GLU A 27 -3.00 -0.91 -29.27
C GLU A 27 -3.43 -1.62 -27.99
N MET A 28 -3.09 -1.08 -26.82
CA MET A 28 -3.53 -1.63 -25.54
C MET A 28 -5.06 -1.62 -25.42
N LEU A 29 -5.71 -0.52 -25.82
CA LEU A 29 -7.17 -0.41 -25.78
C LEU A 29 -7.83 -1.40 -26.76
N ALA A 30 -7.31 -1.54 -27.98
CA ALA A 30 -7.81 -2.52 -28.94
C ALA A 30 -7.65 -3.97 -28.42
N ASP A 31 -6.53 -4.27 -27.74
CA ASP A 31 -6.26 -5.57 -27.12
C ASP A 31 -7.26 -5.87 -26.00
N LEU A 32 -7.49 -4.89 -25.11
CA LEU A 32 -8.50 -4.97 -24.05
C LEU A 32 -9.92 -5.15 -24.60
N GLN A 33 -10.27 -4.45 -25.68
CA GLN A 33 -11.59 -4.59 -26.31
C GLN A 33 -11.76 -5.97 -26.95
N ALA A 34 -10.75 -6.49 -27.65
CA ALA A 34 -10.77 -7.86 -28.18
C ALA A 34 -10.92 -8.89 -27.06
N ALA A 35 -10.22 -8.69 -25.94
CA ALA A 35 -10.35 -9.54 -24.76
C ALA A 35 -11.74 -9.44 -24.11
N GLY A 36 -12.31 -8.24 -24.04
CA GLY A 36 -13.67 -8.01 -23.54
C GLY A 36 -14.76 -8.65 -24.41
N ARG A 37 -14.51 -8.82 -25.72
CA ARG A 37 -15.38 -9.57 -26.65
C ARG A 37 -15.15 -11.08 -26.60
N GLY A 38 -14.16 -11.56 -25.84
CA GLY A 38 -13.82 -12.97 -25.73
C GLY A 38 -13.05 -13.53 -26.94
N GLU A 39 -12.50 -12.68 -27.80
CA GLU A 39 -11.75 -13.09 -29.00
C GLU A 39 -10.38 -13.66 -28.63
N LYS A 40 -9.79 -13.19 -27.53
CA LYS A 40 -8.48 -13.61 -27.01
C LYS A 40 -8.33 -13.23 -25.53
N ALA A 41 -7.24 -13.65 -24.89
CA ALA A 41 -6.82 -13.08 -23.61
C ALA A 41 -6.09 -11.74 -23.83
N PHE A 42 -6.20 -10.83 -22.86
CA PHE A 42 -5.40 -9.60 -22.85
C PHE A 42 -3.92 -9.93 -22.58
N ASP A 43 -3.02 -9.38 -23.39
CA ASP A 43 -1.58 -9.56 -23.25
C ASP A 43 -0.99 -8.55 -22.23
N ASP A 44 -1.22 -8.80 -20.94
CA ASP A 44 -0.76 -7.93 -19.86
C ASP A 44 0.76 -7.73 -19.85
N ARG A 45 1.53 -8.77 -20.24
CA ARG A 45 2.99 -8.73 -20.31
C ARG A 45 3.51 -7.75 -21.35
N ARG A 46 2.77 -7.53 -22.44
CA ARG A 46 3.12 -6.56 -23.47
C ARG A 46 2.88 -5.12 -23.01
N PHE A 47 1.81 -4.87 -22.25
CA PHE A 47 1.34 -3.50 -22.02
C PHE A 47 1.56 -2.95 -20.60
N VAL A 48 1.61 -3.80 -19.58
CA VAL A 48 1.59 -3.38 -18.17
C VAL A 48 2.91 -3.74 -17.50
N ASN A 49 3.44 -2.86 -16.64
CA ASN A 49 4.63 -3.18 -15.87
C ASN A 49 4.31 -4.25 -14.83
N GLN A 50 5.24 -5.18 -14.61
CA GLN A 50 5.22 -6.14 -13.51
C GLN A 50 6.43 -5.83 -12.63
N ILE A 51 6.19 -5.14 -11.53
CA ILE A 51 7.25 -4.69 -10.63
C ILE A 51 7.41 -5.75 -9.53
N PRO A 52 8.61 -6.33 -9.34
CA PRO A 52 8.86 -7.26 -8.24
C PRO A 52 8.43 -6.65 -6.90
N ALA A 53 7.69 -7.42 -6.12
CA ALA A 53 7.20 -7.00 -4.82
C ALA A 53 7.94 -7.76 -3.72
N ARG A 54 8.43 -7.04 -2.72
CA ARG A 54 9.10 -7.61 -1.55
C ARG A 54 8.39 -7.15 -0.29
N LYS A 55 8.56 -7.91 0.78
CA LYS A 55 8.10 -7.53 2.11
C LYS A 55 8.59 -6.11 2.44
N HIS A 56 7.68 -5.27 2.90
CA HIS A 56 7.88 -3.85 3.21
C HIS A 56 8.09 -2.92 2.01
N ASP A 57 7.88 -3.38 0.77
CA ASP A 57 7.76 -2.44 -0.33
C ASP A 57 6.48 -1.60 -0.18
N HIS A 58 6.53 -0.36 -0.68
CA HIS A 58 5.41 0.57 -0.65
C HIS A 58 5.18 1.16 -2.04
N PHE A 59 4.05 0.81 -2.65
CA PHE A 59 3.66 1.24 -3.99
C PHE A 59 2.55 2.29 -3.92
N LEU A 60 2.80 3.45 -4.52
CA LEU A 60 1.84 4.54 -4.63
C LEU A 60 0.93 4.34 -5.84
N ILE A 61 -0.34 4.64 -5.69
CA ILE A 61 -1.36 4.45 -6.72
C ILE A 61 -2.18 5.75 -6.85
N PRO A 62 -1.62 6.79 -7.49
CA PRO A 62 -2.38 7.99 -7.81
C PRO A 62 -3.49 7.69 -8.81
N ALA A 63 -4.45 8.60 -8.90
CA ALA A 63 -5.56 8.46 -9.85
C ALA A 63 -5.05 8.35 -11.29
N GLY A 64 -5.69 7.49 -12.08
CA GLY A 64 -5.34 7.23 -13.47
C GLY A 64 -4.23 6.20 -13.69
N THR A 65 -3.58 5.71 -12.63
CA THR A 65 -2.57 4.64 -12.76
C THR A 65 -3.25 3.27 -12.95
N VAL A 66 -2.91 2.58 -14.04
CA VAL A 66 -3.27 1.16 -14.24
C VAL A 66 -2.56 0.32 -13.19
N HIS A 67 -3.28 -0.50 -12.42
CA HIS A 67 -2.66 -1.28 -11.35
C HIS A 67 -3.42 -2.56 -11.00
N CYS A 68 -2.71 -3.50 -10.36
CA CYS A 68 -3.27 -4.67 -9.69
C CYS A 68 -2.25 -5.26 -8.71
N SER A 69 -2.71 -5.73 -7.54
CA SER A 69 -1.89 -6.63 -6.72
C SER A 69 -1.70 -7.97 -7.43
N GLY A 70 -0.46 -8.43 -7.59
CA GLY A 70 -0.20 -9.78 -8.11
C GLY A 70 -0.49 -10.86 -7.08
N SER A 71 -0.55 -12.11 -7.53
CA SER A 71 -0.62 -13.28 -6.66
C SER A 71 0.60 -13.37 -5.73
N GLY A 72 0.43 -14.04 -4.59
CA GLY A 72 1.52 -14.21 -3.62
C GLY A 72 1.86 -12.94 -2.84
N THR A 73 0.99 -11.93 -2.82
CA THR A 73 1.14 -10.72 -1.99
C THR A 73 0.08 -10.67 -0.89
N MET A 74 0.49 -10.27 0.32
CA MET A 74 -0.40 -9.78 1.36
C MET A 74 -0.24 -8.26 1.44
N VAL A 75 -1.30 -7.53 1.15
CA VAL A 75 -1.26 -6.07 1.01
C VAL A 75 -2.04 -5.40 2.15
N LEU A 76 -1.39 -4.47 2.83
CA LEU A 76 -2.06 -3.43 3.61
C LEU A 76 -2.32 -2.24 2.71
N GLU A 77 -3.57 -2.04 2.31
CA GLU A 77 -3.97 -0.89 1.50
C GLU A 77 -4.25 0.32 2.41
N ILE A 78 -3.47 1.39 2.23
CA ILE A 78 -3.68 2.67 2.91
C ILE A 78 -4.34 3.60 1.91
N SER A 79 -5.57 4.02 2.21
CA SER A 79 -6.41 4.75 1.26
C SER A 79 -7.19 5.86 1.92
N ALA A 80 -7.18 7.02 1.26
CA ALA A 80 -8.05 8.15 1.57
C ALA A 80 -9.47 8.00 1.01
N THR A 81 -9.73 7.00 0.15
CA THR A 81 -10.87 6.94 -0.78
C THR A 81 -12.22 7.29 -0.12
N PRO A 82 -12.73 8.53 -0.32
CA PRO A 82 -14.13 8.83 -0.06
C PRO A 82 -15.04 8.30 -1.20
N TYR A 83 -14.44 7.81 -2.30
CA TYR A 83 -15.11 7.34 -3.51
C TYR A 83 -14.73 5.90 -3.82
N ILE A 84 -15.73 5.04 -3.97
CA ILE A 84 -15.62 3.57 -4.14
C ILE A 84 -15.50 3.11 -5.60
N PHE A 85 -15.09 3.98 -6.53
CA PHE A 85 -15.08 3.63 -7.95
C PHE A 85 -13.76 2.96 -8.35
N THR A 86 -13.87 1.78 -8.95
CA THR A 86 -12.76 1.06 -9.60
C THR A 86 -13.20 0.65 -11.00
N PHE A 87 -12.58 1.24 -12.03
CA PHE A 87 -12.81 0.83 -13.41
C PHE A 87 -11.89 -0.33 -13.78
N LYS A 88 -12.42 -1.54 -13.60
CA LYS A 88 -11.70 -2.75 -13.99
C LYS A 88 -11.55 -2.82 -15.52
N LEU A 89 -10.32 -2.88 -16.02
CA LEU A 89 -10.05 -3.00 -17.46
C LEU A 89 -10.07 -4.46 -17.93
N TRP A 90 -9.52 -5.37 -17.13
CA TRP A 90 -9.44 -6.79 -17.42
C TRP A 90 -9.54 -7.59 -16.12
N ASP A 91 -10.02 -8.83 -16.21
CA ASP A 91 -10.21 -9.70 -15.03
C ASP A 91 -9.75 -11.15 -15.25
N TRP A 92 -8.71 -11.35 -16.07
CA TRP A 92 -8.13 -12.66 -16.39
C TRP A 92 -9.13 -13.66 -16.98
N GLY A 93 -10.15 -13.16 -17.70
CA GLY A 93 -11.20 -14.01 -18.28
C GLY A 93 -12.01 -14.78 -17.24
N ARG A 94 -11.91 -14.42 -15.95
CA ARG A 94 -12.56 -15.13 -14.86
C ARG A 94 -14.08 -14.97 -14.95
N LEU A 95 -14.77 -16.08 -14.81
CA LEU A 95 -16.22 -16.13 -14.76
C LEU A 95 -16.74 -15.78 -13.37
N GLY A 96 -17.91 -15.18 -13.31
CA GLY A 96 -18.70 -15.00 -12.10
C GLY A 96 -19.36 -16.30 -11.67
N LEU A 97 -20.07 -16.24 -10.54
CA LEU A 97 -20.85 -17.37 -10.01
C LEU A 97 -21.99 -17.80 -10.95
N ASP A 98 -22.38 -16.93 -11.89
CA ASP A 98 -23.37 -17.16 -12.93
C ASP A 98 -22.78 -17.79 -14.21
N GLY A 99 -21.48 -18.08 -14.22
CA GLY A 99 -20.78 -18.63 -15.39
C GLY A 99 -20.52 -17.62 -16.49
N ARG A 100 -20.77 -16.32 -16.28
CA ARG A 100 -20.53 -15.25 -17.26
C ARG A 100 -19.23 -14.51 -16.95
N PRO A 101 -18.56 -13.89 -17.94
CA PRO A 101 -17.40 -13.04 -17.67
C PRO A 101 -17.74 -11.94 -16.66
N ARG A 102 -16.85 -11.72 -15.68
CA ARG A 102 -17.06 -10.65 -14.69
C ARG A 102 -17.00 -9.26 -15.35
N PRO A 103 -17.79 -8.29 -14.87
CA PRO A 103 -17.91 -6.99 -15.51
C PRO A 103 -16.57 -6.24 -15.52
N VAL A 104 -16.31 -5.63 -16.67
CA VAL A 104 -15.23 -4.67 -16.93
C VAL A 104 -15.84 -3.33 -17.36
N HIS A 105 -15.10 -2.24 -17.21
CA HIS A 105 -15.58 -0.87 -17.40
C HIS A 105 -14.68 -0.10 -18.39
N LEU A 106 -14.39 -0.71 -19.54
CA LEU A 106 -13.41 -0.20 -20.51
C LEU A 106 -13.68 1.25 -20.94
N GLN A 107 -14.93 1.58 -21.28
CA GLN A 107 -15.30 2.93 -21.74
C GLN A 107 -15.03 4.01 -20.70
N HIS A 108 -15.24 3.73 -19.41
CA HIS A 108 -14.91 4.67 -18.35
C HIS A 108 -13.41 4.66 -18.03
N GLY A 109 -12.80 3.47 -18.04
CA GLY A 109 -11.39 3.30 -17.75
C GLY A 109 -10.49 4.02 -18.75
N GLU A 110 -10.73 3.88 -20.05
CA GLU A 110 -9.92 4.50 -21.10
C GLU A 110 -9.90 6.04 -21.01
N GLN A 111 -10.95 6.66 -20.48
CA GLN A 111 -11.06 8.11 -20.31
C GLN A 111 -10.21 8.65 -19.16
N VAL A 112 -9.77 7.80 -18.24
CA VAL A 112 -9.09 8.22 -17.01
C VAL A 112 -7.68 7.66 -16.88
N ILE A 113 -7.21 6.82 -17.81
CA ILE A 113 -5.82 6.33 -17.79
C ILE A 113 -4.88 7.51 -18.00
N ASP A 114 -3.93 7.65 -17.07
CA ASP A 114 -2.82 8.57 -17.22
C ASP A 114 -1.66 7.84 -17.92
N TRP A 115 -1.55 8.06 -19.23
CA TRP A 115 -0.53 7.43 -20.07
C TRP A 115 0.90 7.91 -19.82
N GLN A 116 1.08 8.94 -18.99
CA GLN A 116 2.42 9.38 -18.55
C GLN A 116 3.02 8.47 -17.47
N ARG A 117 2.23 7.53 -16.93
CA ARG A 117 2.64 6.55 -15.90
C ARG A 117 3.33 5.35 -16.54
N ASP A 118 4.40 5.62 -17.28
CA ASP A 118 5.19 4.60 -17.96
C ASP A 118 6.21 3.92 -17.02
N THR A 119 7.01 2.97 -17.54
CA THR A 119 7.96 2.20 -16.72
C THR A 119 8.92 3.10 -15.95
N GLN A 120 9.55 4.07 -16.62
CA GLN A 120 10.54 4.94 -15.98
C GLN A 120 9.87 5.81 -14.92
N TRP A 121 8.78 6.49 -15.28
CA TRP A 121 8.11 7.41 -14.37
C TRP A 121 7.59 6.70 -13.12
N VAL A 122 7.01 5.50 -13.29
CA VAL A 122 6.50 4.70 -12.16
C VAL A 122 7.62 4.31 -11.20
N ASN A 123 8.77 3.84 -11.69
CA ASN A 123 9.88 3.46 -10.81
C ASN A 123 10.43 4.66 -10.04
N ASP A 124 10.54 5.83 -10.69
CA ASP A 124 11.10 7.03 -10.05
C ASP A 124 10.15 7.68 -9.03
N ASN A 125 8.84 7.51 -9.20
CA ASN A 125 7.84 8.28 -8.47
C ASN A 125 6.92 7.46 -7.58
N LEU A 126 6.67 6.18 -7.90
CA LEU A 126 5.64 5.39 -7.24
C LEU A 126 6.16 4.20 -6.44
N VAL A 127 7.37 3.74 -6.70
CA VAL A 127 7.96 2.58 -6.01
C VAL A 127 8.87 3.07 -4.90
N ASN A 128 8.64 2.62 -3.66
CA ASN A 128 9.56 2.78 -2.53
C ASN A 128 10.11 4.20 -2.32
N ARG A 129 9.24 5.20 -2.37
CA ARG A 129 9.57 6.58 -1.98
C ARG A 129 9.79 6.65 -0.47
N ILE A 130 10.99 6.25 -0.04
CA ILE A 130 11.40 6.14 1.36
C ILE A 130 12.36 7.28 1.68
N GLU A 131 12.00 8.09 2.67
CA GLU A 131 12.82 9.20 3.16
C GLU A 131 13.12 8.97 4.65
N PRO A 132 14.39 8.86 5.07
CA PRO A 132 14.75 8.85 6.49
C PRO A 132 14.26 10.11 7.19
N VAL A 133 13.83 9.98 8.44
CA VAL A 133 13.18 11.06 9.20
C VAL A 133 13.96 11.36 10.47
N ALA A 134 14.16 10.32 11.25
CA ALA A 134 14.79 10.36 12.55
C ALA A 134 15.28 8.96 12.90
N GLU A 135 16.25 8.90 13.79
CA GLU A 135 16.76 7.66 14.35
C GLU A 135 17.23 7.91 15.78
N GLY A 136 17.34 6.82 16.53
CA GLY A 136 17.86 6.81 17.88
C GLY A 136 18.34 5.42 18.25
N GLU A 137 18.69 5.24 19.52
CA GLU A 137 19.15 3.94 20.00
C GLU A 137 18.06 2.87 19.84
N GLY A 138 18.32 1.90 18.95
CA GLY A 138 17.40 0.78 18.71
C GLY A 138 16.16 1.14 17.89
N TRP A 139 16.07 2.31 17.25
CA TRP A 139 14.95 2.63 16.37
C TRP A 139 15.29 3.60 15.22
N ARG A 140 14.52 3.51 14.13
CA ARG A 140 14.52 4.48 13.03
C ARG A 140 13.11 4.73 12.52
N GLU A 141 12.87 5.94 12.04
CA GLU A 141 11.64 6.37 11.41
C GLU A 141 11.91 6.75 9.95
N GLU A 142 11.04 6.25 9.09
CA GLU A 142 11.08 6.45 7.64
C GLU A 142 9.71 6.99 7.21
N ARG A 143 9.70 8.03 6.40
CA ARG A 143 8.52 8.43 5.64
C ARG A 143 8.45 7.54 4.41
N THR A 144 7.28 6.98 4.15
CA THR A 144 7.06 6.12 2.99
C THR A 144 5.68 6.37 2.39
N GLY A 145 5.41 5.87 1.18
CA GLY A 145 4.08 5.92 0.56
C GLY A 145 3.50 7.33 0.42
N MET A 146 4.36 8.31 0.12
CA MET A 146 3.96 9.71 0.04
C MET A 146 4.02 10.22 -1.39
N HIS A 147 2.94 10.86 -1.80
CA HIS A 147 2.83 11.55 -3.08
C HIS A 147 2.22 12.94 -2.81
N GLU A 148 2.53 13.93 -3.65
CA GLU A 148 2.16 15.35 -3.46
C GLU A 148 0.66 15.56 -3.18
N ARG A 149 -0.19 14.68 -3.72
CA ARG A 149 -1.65 14.71 -3.58
C ARG A 149 -2.20 13.84 -2.45
N GLU A 150 -1.35 13.21 -1.64
CA GLU A 150 -1.77 12.45 -0.45
C GLU A 150 -1.83 13.37 0.74
N PHE A 151 -2.99 13.38 1.39
CA PHE A 151 -3.15 14.04 2.67
C PHE A 151 -2.94 13.07 3.84
N ILE A 152 -2.93 11.75 3.58
CA ILE A 152 -2.51 10.78 4.59
C ILE A 152 -0.99 10.72 4.61
N GLU A 153 -0.41 11.09 5.75
CA GLU A 153 1.01 10.85 6.01
C GLU A 153 1.20 9.42 6.51
N THR A 154 2.18 8.70 5.96
CA THR A 154 2.59 7.40 6.49
C THR A 154 4.05 7.40 6.93
N ARG A 155 4.29 6.86 8.13
CA ARG A 155 5.62 6.67 8.71
C ARG A 155 5.80 5.23 9.12
N ARG A 156 6.88 4.62 8.66
CA ARG A 156 7.33 3.32 9.10
C ARG A 156 8.34 3.50 10.21
N HIS A 157 8.11 2.85 11.34
CA HIS A 157 9.06 2.83 12.45
C HIS A 157 9.61 1.43 12.58
N TRP A 158 10.92 1.29 12.54
CA TRP A 158 11.62 0.07 12.86
C TRP A 158 12.20 0.19 14.26
N PHE A 159 12.03 -0.81 15.11
CA PHE A 159 12.43 -0.71 16.51
C PHE A 159 12.74 -2.07 17.15
N SER A 160 13.74 -2.09 18.03
CA SER A 160 14.06 -3.19 18.95
C SER A 160 14.09 -2.73 20.41
N ALA A 161 13.84 -1.44 20.65
CA ALA A 161 13.74 -0.80 21.95
C ALA A 161 12.42 -0.01 22.02
N PRO A 162 11.98 0.45 23.21
CA PRO A 162 10.80 1.30 23.35
C PRO A 162 10.93 2.61 22.55
N VAL A 163 9.89 2.95 21.80
CA VAL A 163 9.82 4.18 20.99
C VAL A 163 8.65 5.04 21.45
N THR A 164 8.93 6.32 21.70
CA THR A 164 7.91 7.31 22.04
C THR A 164 7.34 7.92 20.76
N HIS A 165 6.02 8.01 20.70
CA HIS A 165 5.28 8.59 19.60
C HIS A 165 4.34 9.68 20.11
N HIS A 166 4.03 10.62 19.22
CA HIS A 166 3.05 11.67 19.48
C HIS A 166 1.93 11.64 18.44
N THR A 167 0.72 11.94 18.90
CA THR A 167 -0.48 12.14 18.08
C THR A 167 -0.50 13.51 17.40
N HIS A 168 0.21 14.49 17.97
CA HIS A 168 0.19 15.89 17.50
C HIS A 168 -1.23 16.44 17.29
N GLY A 169 -2.19 16.00 18.12
CA GLY A 169 -3.60 16.41 18.02
C GLY A 169 -4.39 15.73 16.89
N GLY A 170 -3.78 14.79 16.15
CA GLY A 170 -4.44 13.97 15.13
C GLY A 170 -4.71 12.53 15.61
N VAL A 171 -5.63 11.85 14.94
CA VAL A 171 -5.84 10.40 15.16
C VAL A 171 -4.73 9.64 14.43
N ASN A 172 -4.04 8.75 15.15
CA ASN A 172 -3.08 7.84 14.55
C ASN A 172 -3.72 6.46 14.34
N VAL A 173 -3.60 5.91 13.14
CA VAL A 173 -3.94 4.52 12.83
C VAL A 173 -2.64 3.78 12.60
N LEU A 174 -2.42 2.66 13.28
CA LEU A 174 -1.17 1.91 13.22
C LEU A 174 -1.44 0.44 12.94
N ASN A 175 -0.49 -0.20 12.24
CA ASN A 175 -0.40 -1.65 12.13
C ASN A 175 0.98 -2.12 12.60
N LEU A 176 1.04 -3.24 13.32
CA LEU A 176 2.30 -3.97 13.52
C LEU A 176 2.59 -4.79 12.26
N VAL A 177 3.62 -4.41 11.53
CA VAL A 177 3.94 -4.94 10.19
C VAL A 177 5.19 -5.81 10.16
N GLU A 178 5.97 -5.87 11.24
CA GLU A 178 7.07 -6.81 11.45
C GLU A 178 7.19 -7.15 12.93
N GLY A 179 7.58 -8.41 13.22
CA GLY A 179 7.72 -8.98 14.56
C GLY A 179 6.42 -9.48 15.18
N ALA A 180 6.57 -10.35 16.19
CA ALA A 180 5.45 -11.15 16.70
C ALA A 180 4.44 -10.39 17.59
N GLU A 181 4.93 -9.59 18.54
CA GLU A 181 4.09 -8.89 19.52
C GLU A 181 4.77 -7.64 20.07
N ALA A 182 4.01 -6.54 20.18
CA ALA A 182 4.38 -5.32 20.88
C ALA A 182 3.37 -4.99 21.97
N VAL A 183 3.77 -4.15 22.92
CA VAL A 183 2.87 -3.51 23.87
C VAL A 183 2.80 -2.02 23.56
N VAL A 184 1.59 -1.46 23.65
CA VAL A 184 1.33 -0.04 23.56
C VAL A 184 0.92 0.47 24.93
N ASP A 185 1.61 1.49 25.42
CA ASP A 185 1.35 2.10 26.72
C ASP A 185 1.28 3.64 26.63
N SER A 186 0.63 4.25 27.62
CA SER A 186 0.57 5.70 27.77
C SER A 186 1.43 6.13 28.96
N PRO A 187 2.53 6.86 28.75
CA PRO A 187 3.36 7.38 29.85
C PRO A 187 2.58 8.25 30.84
N SER A 188 1.53 8.93 30.39
CA SER A 188 0.63 9.76 31.20
C SER A 188 -0.53 8.99 31.84
N GLY A 189 -0.69 7.69 31.53
CA GLY A 189 -1.80 6.87 32.04
C GLY A 189 -3.15 7.14 31.36
N ALA A 190 -3.17 7.67 30.14
CA ALA A 190 -4.41 7.97 29.41
C ALA A 190 -5.23 6.72 29.03
N PHE A 191 -4.59 5.55 28.97
CA PHE A 191 -5.22 4.25 28.77
C PHE A 191 -4.38 3.14 29.42
N ALA A 192 -5.01 1.99 29.72
CA ALA A 192 -4.31 0.81 30.20
C ALA A 192 -3.50 0.15 29.07
N PRO A 193 -2.27 -0.33 29.32
CA PRO A 193 -1.45 -0.96 28.28
C PRO A 193 -2.17 -2.13 27.61
N PHE A 194 -1.96 -2.30 26.30
CA PHE A 194 -2.52 -3.40 25.53
C PHE A 194 -1.50 -3.97 24.55
N SER A 195 -1.58 -5.28 24.29
CA SER A 195 -0.73 -5.96 23.32
C SER A 195 -1.30 -5.84 21.92
N VAL A 196 -0.40 -5.80 20.93
CA VAL A 196 -0.70 -5.85 19.50
C VAL A 196 0.20 -6.89 18.85
N ARG A 197 -0.37 -7.74 18.00
CA ARG A 197 0.34 -8.81 17.29
C ARG A 197 0.51 -8.48 15.82
N TYR A 198 1.34 -9.27 15.14
CA TYR A 198 1.59 -9.12 13.71
C TYR A 198 0.27 -9.02 12.92
N ALA A 199 0.20 -8.03 12.03
CA ALA A 199 -0.95 -7.67 11.21
C ALA A 199 -2.19 -7.14 11.98
N GLU A 200 -2.11 -6.91 13.29
CA GLU A 200 -3.18 -6.24 14.03
C GLU A 200 -3.11 -4.71 13.83
N THR A 201 -4.27 -4.12 13.58
CA THR A 201 -4.47 -2.66 13.51
C THR A 201 -4.95 -2.13 14.85
N PHE A 202 -4.42 -0.97 15.26
CA PHE A 202 -4.89 -0.24 16.43
C PHE A 202 -4.93 1.26 16.18
N ILE A 203 -5.72 1.97 16.99
CA ILE A 203 -5.98 3.41 16.82
C ILE A 203 -5.63 4.11 18.13
N ILE A 204 -4.88 5.21 18.02
CA ILE A 204 -4.58 6.11 19.13
C ILE A 204 -5.33 7.43 18.90
N PRO A 205 -6.32 7.77 19.75
CA PRO A 205 -7.06 9.04 19.64
C PRO A 205 -6.17 10.26 19.84
N ALA A 206 -6.52 11.37 19.18
CA ALA A 206 -5.83 12.65 19.27
C ALA A 206 -5.61 13.14 20.72
N ALA A 207 -6.57 12.90 21.61
CA ALA A 207 -6.53 13.33 23.01
C ALA A 207 -5.44 12.65 23.85
N VAL A 208 -4.86 11.54 23.39
CA VAL A 208 -3.80 10.82 24.10
C VAL A 208 -2.51 11.65 24.18
N GLY A 209 -2.21 12.44 23.14
CA GLY A 209 -0.93 13.13 23.07
C GLY A 209 0.22 12.15 22.85
N GLU A 210 0.89 11.75 23.92
CA GLU A 210 2.06 10.87 23.93
C GLU A 210 1.70 9.41 24.25
N TYR A 211 2.33 8.48 23.54
CA TYR A 211 2.23 7.05 23.78
C TYR A 211 3.54 6.36 23.40
N ARG A 212 3.76 5.14 23.89
CA ARG A 212 4.97 4.38 23.65
C ARG A 212 4.63 3.00 23.09
N ILE A 213 5.47 2.54 22.16
CA ILE A 213 5.41 1.18 21.62
C ILE A 213 6.71 0.48 21.96
N SER A 214 6.62 -0.72 22.54
CA SER A 214 7.79 -1.51 22.94
C SER A 214 7.64 -2.95 22.47
N PRO A 215 8.74 -3.66 22.13
CA PRO A 215 8.68 -5.11 21.95
C PRO A 215 8.17 -5.78 23.22
N ALA A 216 7.30 -6.78 23.08
CA ALA A 216 6.70 -7.48 24.21
C ALA A 216 6.61 -8.99 23.96
N SER A 217 6.62 -9.79 25.03
CA SER A 217 6.42 -11.24 24.95
C SER A 217 7.33 -11.88 23.89
N GLN A 218 6.74 -12.47 22.85
CA GLN A 218 7.46 -13.12 21.75
C GLN A 218 8.22 -12.15 20.85
N GLY A 219 7.91 -10.85 20.86
CA GLY A 219 8.66 -9.82 20.12
C GLY A 219 9.97 -9.39 20.78
N ILE A 220 10.25 -9.76 22.03
CA ILE A 220 11.50 -9.40 22.71
C ILE A 220 12.69 -10.01 21.96
N GLY A 221 13.70 -9.19 21.67
CA GLY A 221 14.90 -9.60 20.94
C GLY A 221 14.73 -9.62 19.41
N GLN A 222 13.53 -9.33 18.90
CA GLN A 222 13.27 -9.14 17.47
C GLN A 222 13.40 -7.66 17.08
N GLN A 223 13.65 -7.40 15.80
CA GLN A 223 13.38 -6.09 15.21
C GLN A 223 11.92 -6.08 14.76
N LEU A 224 11.13 -5.16 15.31
CA LEU A 224 9.74 -4.94 14.97
C LEU A 224 9.60 -3.77 14.01
N ALA A 225 8.45 -3.69 13.35
CA ALA A 225 8.07 -2.51 12.59
C ALA A 225 6.60 -2.18 12.74
N THR A 226 6.28 -0.89 12.81
CA THR A 226 4.91 -0.39 12.63
C THR A 226 4.82 0.50 11.42
N ILE A 227 3.67 0.50 10.75
CA ILE A 227 3.28 1.56 9.82
C ILE A 227 2.21 2.41 10.51
N LYS A 228 2.49 3.70 10.64
CA LYS A 228 1.62 4.70 11.25
C LYS A 228 1.07 5.60 10.16
N ALA A 229 -0.24 5.80 10.14
CA ALA A 229 -0.93 6.68 9.20
C ALA A 229 -1.76 7.73 9.96
N TRP A 230 -1.77 8.98 9.47
CA TRP A 230 -2.63 10.05 9.98
C TRP A 230 -2.92 11.09 8.88
N VAL A 231 -3.96 11.91 9.08
CA VAL A 231 -4.28 13.02 8.17
C VAL A 231 -3.43 14.23 8.50
N ARG A 232 -2.75 14.81 7.51
CA ARG A 232 -2.01 16.07 7.63
C ARG A 232 -2.96 17.21 7.97
N GLY A 233 -2.57 18.03 8.94
CA GLY A 233 -3.24 19.28 9.31
C GLY A 233 -2.87 20.45 8.41
#